data_AF-A0A6G6J7T5-F1
#
_entry.id   AF-A0A6G6J7T5-F1
#
_cell.length_a   1.000
_cell.length_b   1.000
_cell.length_c   1.000
_cell.angle_alpha   90.00
_cell.angle_beta   90.00
_cell.angle_gamma   90.00
#
_symmetry.space_group_name_H-M   'P 1'
#
loop_
_entity.id
_entity.type
_entity.pdbx_description
1 polymer ?
#
loop_
_entity_poly.entity_id
_entity_poly.type
_entity_poly.pdbx_seq_one_letter_code
_entity_poly.pdbx_strand_id
1 'polypeptide(L)'
;MYKDRIRAARAYAHLSQIELARLVGMHQTAISELERGYSASSTHTAAIARACGVNEIWLERGEGQMVSPVLSAQPGKPVRSLA
;
A
#
# COMPACT_ATOMS: atom_id res chain seq x y z
N MET A 1 9.54 -9.44 4.71
CA MET A 1 10.14 -8.15 5.12
C MET A 1 9.20 -6.99 4.76
N TYR A 2 9.45 -5.77 5.27
CA TYR A 2 8.62 -4.58 5.01
C TYR A 2 8.35 -4.35 3.51
N LYS A 3 9.40 -4.41 2.68
CA LYS A 3 9.31 -4.29 1.21
C LYS A 3 8.32 -5.26 0.54
N ASP A 4 8.27 -6.49 1.04
CA ASP A 4 7.41 -7.54 0.49
C ASP A 4 5.95 -7.29 0.86
N ARG A 5 5.71 -6.73 2.06
CA ARG A 5 4.38 -6.34 2.54
C ARG A 5 3.83 -5.13 1.77
N ILE A 6 4.68 -4.14 1.45
CA ILE A 6 4.32 -3.01 0.56
C ILE A 6 3.88 -3.53 -0.82
N ARG A 7 4.68 -4.43 -1.42
CA ARG A 7 4.33 -5.03 -2.72
C ARG A 7 3.04 -5.85 -2.66
N ALA A 8 2.85 -6.65 -1.61
CA ALA A 8 1.65 -7.46 -1.41
C ALA A 8 0.40 -6.60 -1.21
N ALA A 9 0.46 -5.56 -0.37
CA ALA A 9 -0.61 -4.59 -0.17
C ALA A 9 -1.02 -3.91 -1.48
N ARG A 10 -0.04 -3.43 -2.25
CA ARG A 10 -0.29 -2.80 -3.55
C ARG A 10 -0.92 -3.78 -4.55
N ALA A 11 -0.47 -5.03 -4.57
CA ALA A 11 -1.00 -6.06 -5.47
C ALA A 11 -2.44 -6.45 -5.13
N TYR A 12 -2.75 -6.58 -3.83
CA TYR A 12 -4.12 -6.83 -3.31
C TYR A 12 -5.08 -5.70 -3.66
N ALA A 13 -4.62 -4.45 -3.58
CA ALA A 13 -5.39 -3.27 -3.99
C ALA A 13 -5.47 -3.07 -5.52
N HIS A 14 -4.86 -3.95 -6.31
CA HIS A 14 -4.76 -3.84 -7.77
C HIS A 14 -4.21 -2.49 -8.27
N LEU A 15 -3.28 -1.91 -7.52
CA LEU A 15 -2.62 -0.63 -7.85
C LEU A 15 -1.29 -0.86 -8.57
N SER A 16 -0.94 0.00 -9.51
CA SER A 16 0.44 0.18 -9.97
C SER A 16 1.23 1.05 -8.98
N GLN A 17 2.56 1.04 -9.07
CA GLN A 17 3.41 1.86 -8.18
C GLN A 17 3.09 3.36 -8.30
N ILE A 18 2.79 3.85 -9.52
CA ILE A 18 2.46 5.26 -9.77
C ILE A 18 1.06 5.64 -9.28
N GLU A 19 0.08 4.73 -9.33
CA GLU A 19 -1.25 4.96 -8.75
C GLU A 19 -1.19 5.01 -7.23
N LEU A 20 -0.49 4.07 -6.59
CA LEU A 20 -0.28 4.10 -5.14
C LEU A 20 0.42 5.40 -4.74
N ALA A 21 1.50 5.77 -5.43
CA ALA A 21 2.24 7.01 -5.18
C ALA A 21 1.32 8.24 -5.21
N ARG A 22 0.46 8.36 -6.24
CA ARG A 22 -0.54 9.44 -6.36
C ARG A 22 -1.53 9.45 -5.20
N LEU A 23 -2.04 8.28 -4.78
CA LEU A 23 -2.99 8.16 -3.68
C LEU A 23 -2.42 8.55 -2.32
N VAL A 24 -1.11 8.33 -2.08
CA VAL A 24 -0.45 8.65 -0.80
C VAL A 24 0.40 9.93 -0.83
N GLY A 25 0.34 10.71 -1.92
CA GLY A 25 1.11 11.96 -2.05
C GLY A 25 2.62 11.77 -2.21
N MET A 26 3.08 10.61 -2.66
CA MET A 26 4.50 10.28 -2.85
C MET A 26 4.90 10.29 -4.34
N HIS A 27 6.21 10.29 -4.61
CA HIS A 27 6.75 9.99 -5.93
C HIS A 27 6.78 8.47 -6.19
N GLN A 28 6.63 8.06 -7.46
CA GLN A 28 6.74 6.65 -7.87
C GLN A 28 8.09 6.03 -7.48
N THR A 29 9.18 6.82 -7.60
CA THR A 29 10.54 6.41 -7.22
C THR A 29 10.60 5.97 -5.76
N ALA A 30 10.03 6.75 -4.84
CA ALA A 30 9.98 6.41 -3.43
C ALA A 30 9.23 5.08 -3.18
N ILE A 31 8.08 4.84 -3.84
CA ILE A 31 7.38 3.55 -3.75
C ILE A 31 8.25 2.39 -4.28
N SER A 32 8.99 2.60 -5.37
CA SER A 32 9.93 1.63 -5.91
C SER A 32 11.09 1.33 -4.94
N GLU A 33 11.60 2.35 -4.24
CA GLU A 33 12.64 2.20 -3.23
C GLU A 33 12.17 1.41 -2.01
N LEU A 34 10.93 1.65 -1.54
CA LEU A 34 10.29 0.85 -0.49
C LEU A 34 10.15 -0.62 -0.93
N GLU A 35 9.65 -0.89 -2.15
CA GLU A 35 9.51 -2.26 -2.67
C GLU A 35 10.84 -2.98 -2.94
N ARG A 36 11.92 -2.24 -3.22
CA ARG A 36 13.28 -2.81 -3.36
C ARG A 36 13.94 -3.04 -2.00
N GLY A 37 13.49 -2.34 -0.96
CA GLY A 37 14.00 -2.42 0.40
C GLY A 37 15.21 -1.53 0.67
N TYR A 38 15.34 -0.40 -0.03
CA TYR A 38 16.32 0.63 0.33
C TYR A 38 15.93 1.35 1.64
N SER A 39 14.66 1.28 2.05
CA SER A 39 14.18 1.76 3.35
C SER A 39 13.51 0.63 4.13
N ALA A 40 13.76 0.58 5.44
CA ALA A 40 13.18 -0.42 6.34
C ALA A 40 11.75 -0.05 6.82
N SER A 41 11.36 1.22 6.70
CA SER A 41 10.05 1.76 7.09
C SER A 41 9.76 3.05 6.29
N SER A 42 8.57 3.62 6.48
CA SER A 42 8.19 4.94 5.96
C SER A 42 7.19 5.63 6.90
N THR A 43 7.30 6.95 7.05
CA THR A 43 6.27 7.78 7.71
C THR A 43 4.90 7.68 7.02
N HIS A 44 4.88 7.25 5.76
CA HIS A 44 3.65 7.09 4.96
C HIS A 44 3.00 5.71 5.14
N THR A 45 3.51 4.82 6.01
CA THR A 45 3.02 3.45 6.15
C THR A 45 1.50 3.38 6.44
N ALA A 46 0.98 4.22 7.34
CA ALA A 46 -0.47 4.27 7.61
C ALA A 46 -1.28 4.79 6.40
N ALA A 47 -0.74 5.72 5.60
CA ALA A 47 -1.38 6.19 4.37
C ALA A 47 -1.40 5.10 3.29
N ILE A 48 -0.29 4.36 3.12
CA ILE A 48 -0.20 3.21 2.21
C ILE A 48 -1.15 2.09 2.63
N ALA A 49 -1.24 1.80 3.93
CA ALA A 49 -2.16 0.81 4.48
C ALA A 49 -3.62 1.13 4.13
N ARG A 50 -4.06 2.37 4.40
CA ARG A 50 -5.40 2.86 4.04
C ARG A 50 -5.64 2.85 2.53
N ALA A 51 -4.70 3.34 1.72
CA ALA A 51 -4.83 3.34 0.26
C ALA A 51 -4.89 1.93 -0.34
N CYS A 52 -4.31 0.93 0.32
CA CYS A 52 -4.37 -0.47 -0.11
C CYS A 52 -5.48 -1.31 0.56
N GLY A 53 -6.26 -0.75 1.49
CA GLY A 53 -7.27 -1.52 2.24
C GLY A 53 -6.68 -2.61 3.15
N VAL A 54 -5.46 -2.42 3.67
CA VAL A 54 -4.77 -3.39 4.55
C VAL A 54 -4.56 -2.85 5.96
N ASN A 55 -4.28 -3.75 6.90
CA ASN A 55 -3.94 -3.42 8.27
C ASN A 55 -2.54 -2.75 8.35
N GLU A 56 -2.48 -1.60 9.02
CA GLU A 56 -1.26 -0.79 9.19
C GLU A 56 -0.18 -1.43 10.07
N ILE A 57 -0.57 -2.14 11.14
CA ILE A 57 0.34 -2.87 12.02
C ILE A 57 0.96 -4.07 11.29
N TRP A 58 0.16 -4.78 10.50
CA TRP A 58 0.67 -5.81 9.61
C TRP A 58 1.65 -5.22 8.60
N LEU A 59 1.32 -4.09 7.96
CA LEU A 59 2.18 -3.49 6.94
C LEU A 59 3.52 -3.03 7.53
N GLU A 60 3.48 -2.28 8.63
CA GLU A 60 4.66 -1.76 9.33
C GLU A 60 5.52 -2.89 9.90
N ARG A 61 4.95 -3.74 10.77
CA ARG A 61 5.70 -4.68 11.61
C ARG A 61 5.67 -6.10 11.08
N GLY A 62 4.55 -6.51 10.49
CA GLY A 62 4.29 -7.89 10.06
C GLY A 62 3.48 -8.70 11.07
N GLU A 63 2.93 -8.03 12.08
CA GLU A 63 2.13 -8.63 13.13
C GLU A 63 0.65 -8.69 12.71
N GLY A 64 -0.04 -9.78 13.06
CA GLY A 64 -1.46 -9.97 12.71
C GLY A 64 -1.71 -10.30 11.24
N GLN A 65 -2.93 -10.00 10.77
CA GLN A 65 -3.39 -10.32 9.42
C GLN A 65 -3.36 -9.12 8.48
N MET A 66 -3.00 -9.36 7.22
CA MET A 66 -2.97 -8.36 6.14
C MET A 66 -4.30 -7.63 5.96
N VAL A 67 -5.40 -8.36 5.92
CA VAL A 67 -6.75 -7.82 5.86
C VAL A 67 -7.42 -8.19 7.17
N SER A 68 -7.82 -7.20 7.96
CA SER A 68 -8.67 -7.45 9.13
C SER A 68 -10.13 -7.51 8.68
N PRO A 69 -10.97 -8.41 9.20
CA PRO A 69 -12.35 -8.58 8.72
C PRO A 69 -13.20 -7.30 8.81
N VAL A 70 -12.86 -6.39 9.73
CA VAL A 70 -13.48 -5.06 9.88
C VAL A 70 -13.15 -4.09 8.72
N LEU A 71 -11.99 -4.26 8.06
CA LEU A 71 -11.52 -3.41 6.94
C LEU A 71 -12.03 -3.89 5.57
N SER A 72 -12.85 -4.94 5.50
CA SER A 72 -13.31 -5.59 4.25
C SER A 72 -14.23 -4.75 3.37
N ALA A 73 -14.42 -3.46 3.68
CA ALA A 73 -15.26 -2.53 2.94
C ALA A 73 -14.58 -2.03 1.64
N GLN A 74 -14.41 -2.96 0.69
CA GLN A 74 -14.05 -2.79 -0.73
C GLN A 74 -12.79 -1.95 -1.06
N PRO A 75 -11.69 -2.57 -1.55
CA PRO A 75 -10.61 -1.81 -2.19
C PRO A 75 -11.12 -1.17 -3.48
N GLY A 76 -11.18 0.16 -3.50
CA GLY A 76 -11.80 0.92 -4.58
C GLY A 76 -10.98 0.95 -5.88
N LYS A 77 -11.57 0.42 -6.95
CA LYS A 77 -11.42 0.88 -8.35
C LYS A 77 -12.78 0.71 -9.03
N PRO A 78 -13.27 1.70 -9.81
CA PRO A 78 -12.47 2.30 -10.88
C PRO A 78 -12.39 3.82 -10.83
N VAL A 79 -11.17 4.36 -10.97
CA VAL A 79 -11.00 5.68 -11.59
C VAL A 79 -10.88 5.45 -13.10
N ARG A 80 -12.01 5.57 -13.79
CA ARG A 80 -12.08 5.56 -15.26
C ARG A 80 -13.20 6.52 -15.69
N SER A 81 -12.96 7.24 -16.77
CA SER A 81 -13.61 8.49 -17.24
C SER A 81 -12.83 9.74 -16.81
N LEU A 82 -12.46 10.65 -17.71
CA LEU A 82 -12.76 10.74 -19.15
C LEU A 82 -11.45 11.00 -19.92
N ALA A 83 -10.65 9.98 -20.28
CA ALA A 83 -10.90 8.52 -20.25
C ALA A 83 -10.27 7.78 -19.05
#